data_AF-A0A932DW17-F1
#
_entry.id   AF-A0A932DW17-F1
#
_cell.length_a   1.000
_cell.length_b   1.000
_cell.length_c   1.000
_cell.angle_alpha   90.00
_cell.angle_beta   90.00
_cell.angle_gamma   90.00
#
_symmetry.space_group_name_H-M   'P 1'
#
loop_
_entity.id
_entity.type
_entity.pdbx_description
1 polymer ?
#
loop_
_entity_poly.entity_id
_entity_poly.type
_entity_poly.pdbx_seq_one_letter_code
_entity_poly.pdbx_strand_id
1 'polypeptide(L)' 'MRSPDTGQRFLELLSVMARLRGDGGCPWDREQTRASLRPFLVEEAYEVLEALERADPASIMEELGDLLFQVVFHVEIA' A
#
# COMPACT_ATOMS: atom_id res chain seq x y z
N MET A 1 -11.43 -15.15 12.10
CA MET A 1 -12.34 -15.70 11.07
C MET A 1 -12.19 -14.81 9.84
N ARG A 2 -11.69 -15.32 8.70
CA ARG A 2 -11.57 -14.48 7.49
C ARG A 2 -12.98 -14.19 6.98
N SER A 3 -13.30 -12.91 6.79
CA SER A 3 -14.57 -12.50 6.22
C SER A 3 -14.68 -13.00 4.78
N PRO A 4 -15.86 -13.48 4.32
CA PRO A 4 -16.04 -14.01 2.97
C PRO A 4 -15.73 -12.99 1.85
N ASP A 5 -15.55 -11.71 2.20
CA ASP A 5 -15.28 -10.60 1.28
C ASP A 5 -13.79 -10.23 1.13
N THR A 6 -12.85 -10.92 1.80
CA THR A 6 -11.43 -10.51 1.79
C THR A 6 -10.84 -10.44 0.38
N GLY A 7 -11.18 -11.41 -0.48
CA GLY A 7 -10.74 -11.39 -1.88
C GLY A 7 -11.33 -10.20 -2.65
N GLN A 8 -12.60 -9.86 -2.41
CA GLN A 8 -13.26 -8.72 -3.03
C GLN A 8 -12.62 -7.39 -2.63
N ARG A 9 -12.34 -7.20 -1.33
CA ARG A 9 -11.64 -6.00 -0.83
C ARG A 9 -10.24 -5.86 -1.42
N PHE A 10 -9.53 -6.97 -1.61
CA PHE A 10 -8.23 -6.93 -2.27
C PHE A 10 -8.35 -6.53 -3.74
N LEU A 11 -9.35 -7.03 -4.47
CA LEU A 11 -9.63 -6.59 -5.84
C LEU A 11 -10.00 -5.10 -5.91
N GLU A 12 -10.72 -4.59 -4.91
CA GLU A 12 -11.01 -3.16 -4.80
C GLU A 12 -9.74 -2.32 -4.59
N LEU A 13 -8.81 -2.78 -3.76
CA LEU A 13 -7.49 -2.15 -3.59
C LEU A 13 -6.72 -2.07 -4.92
N LEU A 14 -6.68 -3.18 -5.68
CA LEU A 14 -6.05 -3.19 -7.01
C LEU A 14 -6.75 -2.21 -7.96
N SER A 15 -8.09 -2.15 -7.93
CA SER A 15 -8.85 -1.19 -8.74
C SER A 15 -8.58 0.26 -8.36
N VAL A 16 -8.36 0.55 -7.07
CA VAL A 16 -7.98 1.90 -6.61
C VAL A 16 -6.62 2.27 -7.17
N MET A 17 -5.62 1.39 -7.08
CA MET A 17 -4.28 1.64 -7.62
C MET A 17 -4.31 1.87 -9.13
N ALA A 18 -5.01 1.01 -9.88
CA ALA A 18 -5.18 1.15 -11.32
C ALA A 18 -5.82 2.50 -11.70
N ARG A 19 -6.80 2.96 -10.91
CA ARG A 19 -7.43 4.28 -11.11
C ARG A 19 -6.47 5.43 -10.81
N LEU A 20 -5.69 5.35 -9.73
CA LEU A 20 -4.72 6.37 -9.35
C LEU A 20 -3.64 6.56 -10.41
N ARG A 21 -3.17 5.46 -11.02
CA ARG A 21 -2.16 5.48 -12.09
C ARG A 21 -2.73 5.57 -13.51
N GLY A 22 -4.05 5.45 -13.67
CA GLY A 22 -4.74 5.51 -14.96
C GLY A 22 -4.81 6.92 -15.54
N ASP A 23 -5.39 7.03 -16.73
CA ASP A 23 -5.67 8.32 -17.36
C ASP A 23 -6.63 9.16 -16.51
N GLY A 24 -6.26 10.42 -16.25
CA GLY A 24 -6.99 11.30 -15.34
C GLY A 24 -6.79 10.99 -13.86
N GLY A 25 -5.92 10.03 -13.52
CA GLY A 25 -5.51 9.73 -12.15
C GLY A 25 -4.56 10.77 -11.54
N CYS A 26 -4.00 10.46 -10.38
CA CYS A 26 -3.09 11.33 -9.65
C CYS A 26 -1.77 11.50 -10.43
N PRO A 27 -1.35 12.75 -10.77
CA PRO A 27 -0.11 12.98 -11.51
C PRO A 27 1.13 12.41 -10.81
N TRP A 28 1.21 12.59 -9.49
CA TRP A 28 2.33 12.06 -8.70
C TRP A 28 2.39 10.54 -8.77
N ASP A 29 1.24 9.86 -8.62
CA ASP A 29 1.20 8.40 -8.66
C ASP A 29 1.65 7.85 -10.01
N ARG A 30 1.25 8.51 -11.10
CA ARG A 30 1.60 8.12 -12.48
C ARG A 30 3.10 8.24 -12.77
N GLU A 31 3.74 9.27 -12.23
CA GLU A 31 5.16 9.55 -12.44
C GLU A 31 6.08 8.62 -11.63
N GLN A 32 5.54 7.87 -10.66
CA GLN A 32 6.35 6.97 -9.83
C GLN A 32 6.92 5.78 -10.61
N THR A 33 8.15 5.45 -10.25
CA THR A 33 8.91 4.29 -10.73
C THR A 33 9.28 3.40 -9.55
N ARG A 34 9.68 2.15 -9.80
CA ARG A 34 10.21 1.29 -8.74
C ARG A 34 11.38 1.94 -8.00
N ALA A 35 12.21 2.73 -8.69
CA ALA A 35 13.37 3.38 -8.10
C ALA A 35 12.99 4.54 -7.16
N SER A 36 11.98 5.35 -7.54
CA SER A 36 11.48 6.46 -6.72
C SER A 36 10.69 6.00 -5.51
N LEU A 37 10.07 4.81 -5.58
CA LEU A 37 9.29 4.25 -4.48
C LEU A 37 10.11 3.51 -3.40
N ARG A 38 11.36 3.11 -3.69
CA ARG A 38 12.23 2.42 -2.71
C ARG A 38 12.31 3.06 -1.32
N PRO A 39 12.52 4.39 -1.16
CA PRO A 39 12.60 4.98 0.18
C PRO A 39 11.31 4.78 0.97
N PHE A 40 10.15 4.98 0.33
CA PHE A 40 8.84 4.81 0.98
C PHE A 40 8.62 3.36 1.41
N LEU A 41 8.94 2.37 0.56
CA LEU A 41 8.84 0.95 0.98
C LEU A 41 9.68 0.63 2.23
N VAL A 42 10.85 1.27 2.38
CA VAL A 42 11.69 1.10 3.57
C VAL A 42 11.07 1.81 4.77
N GLU A 43 10.56 3.03 4.60
CA GLU A 43 9.89 3.82 5.63
C GLU A 43 8.71 3.06 6.24
N GLU A 44 7.75 2.63 5.42
CA GLU A 44 6.57 1.87 5.87
C GLU A 44 6.96 0.58 6.62
N ALA A 45 8.02 -0.09 6.17
CA ALA A 45 8.50 -1.30 6.84
C ALA A 45 9.03 -1.00 8.25
N TYR A 46 9.69 0.15 8.44
CA TYR A 46 10.14 0.59 9.76
C TYR A 46 8.98 1.09 10.63
N GLU A 47 8.00 1.75 10.06
CA GLU A 47 6.79 2.21 10.78
C GLU A 47 5.98 1.01 11.30
N VAL A 48 5.82 -0.04 10.48
CA VAL A 48 5.24 -1.32 10.94
C VAL A 48 6.01 -1.88 12.13
N LEU A 49 7.34 -1.90 12.09
CA LEU A 49 8.17 -2.40 13.20
C LEU A 49 7.98 -1.55 14.46
N GLU A 50 7.96 -0.23 14.34
CA GLU A 50 7.72 0.69 15.46
C GLU A 50 6.32 0.50 16.08
N ALA A 51 5.29 0.35 15.25
CA ALA A 51 3.93 0.08 15.70
C ALA A 51 3.82 -1.26 16.45
N LEU A 52 4.52 -2.30 15.96
CA LEU A 52 4.62 -3.60 16.61
C LEU A 52 5.34 -3.52 17.95
N GLU A 53 6.46 -2.79 18.03
CA GLU A 53 7.21 -2.58 19.27
C GLU A 53 6.37 -1.87 20.34
N ARG A 54 5.54 -0.91 19.93
CA ARG A 54 4.62 -0.18 20.82
C ARG A 54 3.38 -0.97 21.20
N ALA A 55 3.13 -2.10 20.54
CA ALA A 55 1.92 -2.89 20.68
C ALA A 55 0.63 -2.05 20.51
N ASP A 56 0.66 -1.05 19.62
CA ASP A 56 -0.48 -0.19 19.31
C ASP A 56 -1.30 -0.81 18.18
N PRO A 57 -2.49 -1.39 18.47
CA PRO A 57 -3.27 -2.07 17.44
C PRO A 57 -3.78 -1.15 16.33
N ALA A 58 -3.94 0.15 16.61
CA ALA A 58 -4.41 1.12 15.62
C ALA A 58 -3.30 1.40 14.62
N SER A 59 -2.10 1.78 15.09
CA SER A 59 -0.95 1.99 14.22
C SER A 59 -0.58 0.72 13.47
N ILE A 60 -0.58 -0.45 14.11
CA ILE A 60 -0.28 -1.72 13.41
C ILE A 60 -1.20 -1.92 12.20
N MET A 61 -2.50 -1.59 12.32
CA MET A 61 -3.44 -1.72 11.21
C MET A 61 -3.18 -0.70 10.10
N GLU A 62 -2.84 0.54 10.47
CA GLU A 62 -2.52 1.64 9.56
C GLU A 62 -1.27 1.32 8.75
N GLU A 63 -0.13 1.09 9.41
CA GLU A 63 1.16 0.87 8.74
C GLU A 63 1.18 -0.42 7.91
N LEU A 64 0.47 -1.47 8.36
CA LEU A 64 0.34 -2.69 7.54
C LEU A 64 -0.52 -2.45 6.29
N GLY A 65 -1.46 -1.52 6.35
CA GLY A 65 -2.25 -1.07 5.22
C GLY A 65 -1.39 -0.32 4.20
N ASP A 66 -0.56 0.62 4.69
CA ASP A 66 0.32 1.44 3.85
C ASP A 66 1.46 0.61 3.23
N LEU A 67 2.06 -0.30 3.99
CA LEU A 67 3.01 -1.28 3.46
C LEU A 67 2.37 -2.19 2.38
N LEU A 68 1.13 -2.65 2.59
CA LEU A 68 0.40 -3.43 1.58
C LEU A 68 0.13 -2.59 0.32
N PHE A 69 -0.23 -1.32 0.47
CA PHE A 69 -0.44 -0.40 -0.64
C PHE A 69 0.86 -0.19 -1.43
N GLN A 70 2.02 -0.02 -0.77
CA GLN A 70 3.33 0.05 -1.43
C GLN A 70 3.64 -1.21 -2.23
N VAL A 71 3.36 -2.41 -1.70
CA VAL A 71 3.54 -3.68 -2.44
C VAL A 71 2.70 -3.69 -3.72
N VAL A 72 1.41 -3.31 -3.63
CA VAL A 72 0.52 -3.22 -4.79
C VAL A 72 1.05 -2.18 -5.80
N PHE A 73 1.56 -1.05 -5.32
CA PHE A 73 2.10 0.02 -6.17
C PHE A 73 3.29 -0.47 -7.02
N HIS A 74 4.22 -1.20 -6.39
CA HIS A 74 5.36 -1.80 -7.06
C HIS A 74 4.99 -2.86 -8.11
N VAL A 75 3.88 -3.59 -7.89
CA VAL A 75 3.34 -4.57 -8.83
C VAL A 75 2.71 -3.86 -10.04
N GLU A 76 1.95 -2.78 -9.84
CA GLU A 76 1.29 -2.04 -10.93
C GLU A 76 2.27 -1.32 -11.87
N ILE A 77 3.48 -1.00 -11.41
CA ILE A 77 4.54 -0.39 -12.25
C ILE A 77 5.16 -1.40 -13.26
N ALA A 78 4.75 -2.68 -13.23
CA ALA A 78 5.32 -3.75 -14.05
C ALA A 78 5.23 -3.53 -15.57
#